data_AF-A0A915AID4-F1
#
_entry.id   AF-A0A915AID4-F1
#
_cell.length_a   1.000
_cell.length_b   1.000
_cell.length_c   1.000
_cell.angle_alpha   90.00
_cell.angle_beta   90.00
_cell.angle_gamma   90.00
#
_symmetry.space_group_name_H-M   'P 1'
#
loop_
_entity.id
_entity.type
_entity.pdbx_description
1 polymer ?
#
loop_
_entity_poly.entity_id
_entity_poly.type
_entity_poly.pdbx_seq_one_letter_code
_entity_poly.pdbx_strand_id
1 'polypeptide(L)' 'MTYWRSAGITYVRFSQLAAQVVRRCVKGETKATFDRRGRPTTIKITKWESGKPLKET' A
#
# COMPACT_ATOMS: atom_id res chain seq x y z
N MET A 1 -20.79 -2.39 11.97
CA MET A 1 -19.87 -2.49 10.81
C MET A 1 -18.51 -1.93 11.19
N THR A 2 -17.40 -2.53 10.76
CA THR A 2 -16.07 -1.99 11.05
C THR A 2 -15.81 -0.71 10.23
N TYR A 3 -15.23 0.30 10.87
CA TYR A 3 -15.05 1.64 10.32
C TYR A 3 -14.29 1.68 8.96
N TRP A 4 -13.33 0.79 8.77
CA TRP A 4 -12.58 0.70 7.52
C TRP A 4 -13.39 0.12 6.35
N ARG A 5 -14.42 -0.70 6.62
CA ARG A 5 -15.35 -1.19 5.59
C ARG A 5 -16.27 -0.08 5.09
N SER A 6 -16.76 0.78 5.99
CA SER A 6 -17.57 1.94 5.60
C SER A 6 -16.76 2.99 4.81
N ALA A 7 -15.45 3.06 5.04
CA ALA A 7 -14.54 3.92 4.28
C ALA A 7 -14.16 3.35 2.88
N GLY A 8 -14.74 2.21 2.46
CA GLY A 8 -14.43 1.58 1.16
C GLY A 8 -13.07 0.91 1.09
N ILE A 9 -12.41 0.66 2.23
CA ILE A 9 -11.08 0.04 2.28
C ILE A 9 -11.23 -1.48 2.33
N THR A 10 -10.44 -2.18 1.51
CA THR A 10 -10.35 -3.65 1.57
C THR A 10 -9.56 -4.10 2.80
N TYR A 11 -9.82 -5.33 3.28
CA TYR A 11 -9.06 -5.89 4.41
C TYR A 11 -7.55 -5.89 4.16
N VAL A 12 -7.13 -6.24 2.93
CA VAL A 12 -5.71 -6.24 2.53
C VAL A 12 -5.11 -4.84 2.67
N ARG A 13 -5.82 -3.80 2.25
CA ARG A 13 -5.34 -2.42 2.35
C ARG A 13 -5.28 -1.95 3.81
N PHE A 14 -6.25 -2.35 4.63
CA PHE A 14 -6.24 -2.08 6.06
C PHE A 14 -5.03 -2.73 6.76
N SER A 15 -4.75 -4.01 6.51
CA SER A 15 -3.61 -4.70 7.16
C SER A 15 -2.26 -4.12 6.73
N GLN A 16 -2.12 -3.71 5.46
CA GLN A 16 -0.94 -3.02 4.94
C GLN A 16 -0.71 -1.69 5.68
N LEU A 17 -1.76 -0.90 5.89
CA LEU A 17 -1.67 0.38 6.60
C LEU A 17 -1.27 0.18 8.07
N ALA A 18 -1.91 -0.77 8.76
CA ALA A 18 -1.56 -1.11 10.14
C ALA A 18 -0.08 -1.52 10.26
N ALA A 19 0.40 -2.38 9.36
CA ALA A 19 1.80 -2.79 9.33
C ALA A 19 2.75 -1.61 9.03
N GLN A 20 2.34 -0.65 8.20
CA GLN A 20 3.14 0.56 7.93
C GLN A 20 3.28 1.43 9.19
N VAL A 21 2.17 1.65 9.91
CA VAL A 21 2.17 2.44 11.16
C VAL A 21 3.07 1.77 12.21
N VAL A 22 2.93 0.46 12.41
CA VAL A 22 3.75 -0.30 13.38
C VAL A 22 5.23 -0.18 13.07
N ARG A 23 5.65 -0.27 11.79
CA ARG A 23 7.07 -0.13 11.41
C ARG A 23 7.62 1.26 11.72
N ARG A 24 6.82 2.32 11.60
CA ARG A 24 7.25 3.69 11.92
C ARG A 24 7.59 3.85 13.41
N CYS A 25 6.92 3.09 14.28
CA CYS A 25 7.15 3.11 15.73
C CYS A 25 8.43 2.36 16.15
N VAL A 26 9.07 1.58 15.28
CA VAL A 26 10.31 0.88 15.59
C VAL A 26 11.47 1.87 15.74
N LYS A 27 12.26 1.69 16.80
CA LYS A 27 13.45 2.48 17.15
C LYS A 27 14.72 1.64 16.97
N GLY A 28 15.87 2.30 16.81
CA GLY A 28 17.18 1.64 16.76
C GLY A 28 17.56 1.07 15.39
N GLU A 29 18.59 0.23 15.38
CA GLU A 29 19.28 -0.27 14.16
C GLU A 29 18.37 -1.11 13.24
N THR A 30 17.31 -1.70 13.77
CA THR A 30 16.39 -2.52 12.97
C THR A 30 15.46 -1.69 12.08
N LYS A 31 15.32 -0.38 12.35
CA LYS A 31 14.43 0.53 11.60
C LYS A 31 14.73 0.52 10.10
N ALA A 32 16.01 0.57 9.70
CA ALA A 32 16.43 0.55 8.30
C ALA A 32 15.95 -0.71 7.55
N THR A 33 15.93 -1.86 8.23
CA THR A 33 15.47 -3.12 7.64
C THR A 33 13.95 -3.12 7.44
N PHE A 34 13.20 -2.57 8.40
CA PHE A 34 11.75 -2.44 8.29
C PHE A 34 11.33 -1.40 7.24
N ASP A 35 12.05 -0.29 7.13
CA ASP A 35 11.81 0.73 6.12
C ASP A 35 12.05 0.19 4.70
N ARG A 36 13.11 -0.60 4.51
CA ARG A 36 13.36 -1.29 3.23
C ARG A 36 12.21 -2.23 2.83
N ARG A 37 11.68 -3.00 3.79
CA ARG A 37 10.57 -3.95 3.57
C ARG A 37 9.21 -3.25 3.38
N GLY A 38 9.05 -2.07 3.98
CA GLY A 38 7.82 -1.27 3.92
C GLY A 38 7.68 -0.41 2.67
N ARG A 39 8.69 -0.39 1.78
CA ARG A 39 8.62 0.41 0.55
C ARG A 39 7.44 -0.05 -0.33
N PRO A 40 6.57 0.88 -0.77
CA PRO A 40 5.55 0.58 -1.76
C PRO A 40 6.20 -0.01 -3.02
N THR A 41 5.55 -0.98 -3.63
CA THR A 41 5.97 -1.50 -4.92
C THR A 41 5.75 -0.43 -5.99
N THR A 42 6.80 -0.10 -6.75
CA THR A 42 6.77 0.88 -7.85
C THR A 42 6.15 0.28 -9.11
N ILE A 43 4.97 -0.35 -8.98
CA ILE A 43 4.26 -0.93 -10.13
C ILE A 43 3.38 0.16 -10.73
N LYS A 44 3.60 0.48 -12.01
CA LYS A 44 2.68 1.30 -12.78
C LYS A 44 1.56 0.42 -13.29
N ILE A 45 0.32 0.78 -12.98
CA ILE A 45 -0.87 0.08 -13.46
C ILE A 45 -1.50 0.92 -14.57
N THR A 46 -1.56 0.36 -15.76
CA THR A 46 -2.24 0.96 -16.91
C THR A 46 -3.56 0.25 -17.12
N LYS A 47 -4.68 1.00 -17.09
CA LYS A 47 -5.99 0.47 -17.44
C LYS A 47 -6.10 0.38 -18.96
N TRP A 48 -6.58 -0.76 -19.46
CA TRP A 48 -6.86 -0.97 -20.89
C TRP A 48 -8.36 -0.99 -21.13
N GLU A 49 -8.79 -0.39 -22.23
CA GLU A 49 -10.20 -0.37 -22.64
C GLU A 49 -10.28 -0.41 -24.16
N SER A 50 -11.18 -1.24 -24.71
CA SER A 50 -11.38 -1.40 -26.16
C SER A 50 -10.09 -1.61 -26.96
N GLY A 51 -9.13 -2.33 -26.38
CA GLY A 51 -7.84 -2.66 -27.02
C GLY A 51 -6.78 -1.55 -26.97
N LYS A 52 -7.04 -0.42 -26.29
CA LYS A 52 -6.07 0.67 -26.14
C LYS A 52 -5.81 1.01 -24.67
N PRO A 53 -4.58 1.38 -24.29
CA PRO A 53 -4.31 1.88 -22.94
C PRO A 53 -5.01 3.24 -22.73
N LEU A 54 -5.67 3.40 -21.58
CA LEU A 54 -6.44 4.61 -21.25
C LEU A 54 -5.56 5.81 -20.87
N LYS A 55 -4.28 5.56 -20.57
CA LYS A 55 -3.27 6.58 -20.32
C LYS A 55 -2.02 6.27 -21.14
N GLU A 56 -1.69 7.18 -22.05
CA GLU A 56 -0.32 7.35 -22.54
C GLU A 56 0.46 8.08 -21.44
N THR A 57 1.45 7.43 -20.85
CA THR A 57 2.40 8.07 -19.91
C THR A 57 3.75 7.39 -20.00
#